data_AF-A0A354B133-F1
#
_entry.id   AF-A0A354B133-F1
#
_cell.length_a   1.000
_cell.length_b   1.000
_cell.length_c   1.000
_cell.angle_alpha   90.00
_cell.angle_beta   90.00
_cell.angle_gamma   90.00
#
_symmetry.space_group_name_H-M   'P 1'
#
loop_
_entity.id
_entity.type
_entity.pdbx_description
1 polymer ?
#
loop_
_entity_poly.entity_id
_entity_poly.type
_entity_poly.pdbx_seq_one_letter_code
_entity_poly.pdbx_strand_id
1 'polypeptide(L)'
;MSFASPTAVRESRTLRQPYPNFNVVVLDDDVNTFQHVVDCLVKHIPGMQPDRAWELAHRIDGEGSAVVWCGPKEQAELYHQQLLVEGLTMAPLERA
;
A
#
# COMPACT_ATOMS: atom_id res chain seq x y z
N MET A 1 -13.58 -62.37 15.18
CA MET A 1 -12.59 -61.65 14.35
C MET A 1 -13.21 -60.33 13.92
N SER A 2 -12.43 -59.25 14.06
CA SER A 2 -12.65 -57.84 13.69
C SER A 2 -13.27 -57.64 12.28
N PHE A 3 -13.84 -56.49 11.90
CA PHE A 3 -13.14 -55.21 11.67
C PHE A 3 -14.00 -53.97 11.92
N ALA A 4 -13.36 -52.96 12.51
CA ALA A 4 -13.87 -51.62 12.76
C ALA A 4 -13.83 -50.75 11.50
N SER A 5 -14.83 -49.88 11.35
CA SER A 5 -14.93 -48.89 10.28
C SER A 5 -13.87 -47.79 10.42
N PRO A 6 -13.26 -47.30 9.32
CA PRO A 6 -12.32 -46.19 9.39
C PRO A 6 -13.04 -44.86 9.62
N THR A 7 -12.74 -44.20 10.73
CA THR A 7 -13.12 -42.81 10.99
C THR A 7 -12.35 -41.92 10.03
N ALA A 8 -13.03 -41.32 9.05
CA ALA A 8 -12.46 -40.29 8.20
C ALA A 8 -12.22 -39.03 9.04
N VAL A 9 -10.97 -38.81 9.45
CA VAL A 9 -10.53 -37.55 10.07
C VAL A 9 -10.59 -36.48 9.00
N ARG A 10 -11.56 -35.57 9.13
CA ARG A 10 -11.75 -34.44 8.22
C ARG A 10 -10.69 -33.39 8.57
N GLU A 11 -9.53 -33.46 7.93
CA GLU A 11 -8.48 -32.46 8.08
C GLU A 11 -9.00 -31.11 7.57
N SER A 12 -9.35 -30.21 8.49
CA SER A 12 -9.61 -28.82 8.20
C SER A 12 -8.30 -28.19 7.74
N ARG A 13 -8.07 -28.22 6.42
CA ARG A 13 -6.96 -27.52 5.78
C ARG A 13 -7.21 -26.02 5.95
N THR A 14 -6.69 -25.45 7.04
CA THR A 14 -6.58 -24.00 7.21
C THR A 14 -5.72 -23.50 6.06
N LEU A 15 -6.38 -23.07 4.98
CA LEU A 15 -5.74 -22.35 3.90
C LEU A 15 -5.12 -21.11 4.55
N ARG A 16 -3.79 -21.11 4.70
CA ARG A 16 -3.06 -19.92 5.10
C ARG A 16 -3.32 -18.88 4.03
N GLN A 17 -4.28 -17.98 4.27
CA GLN A 17 -4.47 -16.83 3.40
C GLN A 17 -3.22 -15.97 3.53
N PRO A 18 -2.59 -15.57 2.42
CA PRO A 18 -1.49 -14.64 2.48
C PRO A 18 -1.97 -13.36 3.19
N TYR A 19 -1.11 -12.78 4.02
CA TYR A 19 -1.42 -11.51 4.65
C TYR A 19 -1.75 -10.48 3.56
N PRO A 20 -2.85 -9.72 3.69
CA PRO A 20 -3.26 -8.77 2.67
C PRO A 20 -2.26 -7.61 2.59
N ASN A 21 -1.95 -7.19 1.37
CA ASN A 21 -1.25 -5.94 1.14
C ASN A 21 -2.24 -4.77 1.14
N PHE A 22 -1.72 -3.57 1.36
CA PHE A 22 -2.43 -2.31 1.36
C PHE A 22 -1.73 -1.31 0.45
N ASN A 23 -2.53 -0.48 -0.21
CA ASN A 23 -2.06 0.58 -1.09
C ASN A 23 -1.95 1.91 -0.33
N VAL A 24 -0.83 2.61 -0.51
CA VAL A 24 -0.66 4.00 -0.10
C VAL A 24 -0.91 4.86 -1.33
N VAL A 25 -1.94 5.70 -1.27
CA VAL A 25 -2.42 6.50 -2.39
C VAL A 25 -2.33 7.98 -2.03
N VAL A 26 -1.64 8.75 -2.88
CA VAL A 26 -1.60 10.21 -2.80
C VAL A 26 -2.65 10.76 -3.76
N LEU A 27 -3.40 11.76 -3.30
CA LEU A 27 -4.45 12.45 -4.03
C LEU A 27 -3.92 13.78 -4.56
N ASP A 28 -4.52 14.23 -5.65
CA ASP A 28 -4.30 15.56 -6.18
C ASP A 28 -4.88 16.65 -5.26
N ASP A 29 -4.22 17.80 -5.25
CA ASP A 29 -4.66 18.98 -4.51
C ASP A 29 -4.05 20.28 -5.08
N ASP A 30 -4.69 21.41 -4.76
CA ASP A 30 -4.24 22.74 -5.21
C ASP A 30 -3.15 23.38 -4.34
N VAL A 31 -2.59 22.65 -3.34
CA VAL A 31 -1.67 23.24 -2.34
C VAL A 31 -0.22 22.75 -2.49
N ASN A 32 -0.02 21.51 -2.92
CA ASN A 32 1.28 20.87 -3.02
C ASN A 32 1.87 21.03 -4.42
N THR A 33 3.13 21.48 -4.51
CA THR A 33 3.85 21.53 -5.79
C THR A 33 4.40 20.16 -6.17
N PHE A 34 4.62 19.91 -7.48
CA PHE A 34 5.29 18.69 -7.94
C PHE A 34 6.60 18.41 -7.21
N GLN A 35 7.42 19.45 -7.01
CA GLN A 35 8.71 19.31 -6.32
C GLN A 35 8.52 18.83 -4.87
N HIS A 36 7.54 19.38 -4.16
CA HIS A 36 7.24 18.95 -2.79
C HIS A 36 6.78 17.49 -2.74
N VAL A 37 5.88 17.09 -3.65
CA VAL A 37 5.44 15.70 -3.76
C VAL A 37 6.63 14.77 -4.01
N VAL A 38 7.49 15.11 -4.98
CA VAL A 38 8.69 14.33 -5.32
C VAL A 38 9.62 14.18 -4.12
N ASP A 39 9.93 15.28 -3.43
CA ASP A 39 10.82 15.27 -2.27
C ASP A 39 10.25 14.40 -1.14
N CYS A 40 8.94 14.48 -0.88
CA CYS A 40 8.27 13.65 0.11
C CYS A 40 8.34 12.15 -0.24
N LEU A 41 8.08 11.80 -1.51
CA LEU A 41 8.11 10.41 -1.97
C LEU A 41 9.51 9.81 -1.90
N VAL A 42 10.54 10.54 -2.34
CA VAL A 42 11.94 10.07 -2.29
C VAL A 42 12.43 9.94 -0.85
N LYS A 43 12.00 10.83 0.04
CA LYS A 43 12.40 10.84 1.46
C LYS A 43 11.82 9.67 2.25
N HIS A 44 10.54 9.34 2.05
CA HIS A 44 9.81 8.40 2.93
C HIS A 44 9.57 7.03 2.32
N ILE A 45 9.47 6.90 0.99
CA ILE A 45 9.18 5.62 0.35
C ILE A 45 10.47 4.89 0.00
N PRO A 46 10.73 3.69 0.57
CA PRO A 46 11.95 2.96 0.30
C PRO A 46 12.10 2.59 -1.18
N GLY A 47 13.27 2.87 -1.75
CA GLY A 47 13.57 2.56 -3.15
C GLY A 47 12.87 3.47 -4.16
N MET A 48 12.25 4.56 -3.72
CA MET A 48 11.71 5.57 -4.61
C MET A 48 12.85 6.38 -5.25
N GLN A 49 12.92 6.35 -6.58
CA GLN A 49 13.87 7.13 -7.35
C GLN A 49 13.25 8.47 -7.77
N PRO A 50 14.04 9.56 -7.88
CA PRO A 50 13.53 10.88 -8.27
C PRO A 50 12.74 10.89 -9.57
N ASP A 51 13.23 10.21 -10.62
CA ASP A 51 12.54 10.16 -11.91
C ASP A 51 11.15 9.51 -11.81
N ARG A 52 11.06 8.41 -11.06
CA ARG A 52 9.79 7.72 -10.80
C ARG A 52 8.85 8.56 -9.94
N ALA A 53 9.39 9.28 -8.96
CA ALA A 53 8.60 10.19 -8.13
C ALA A 53 8.03 11.33 -8.98
N TRP A 54 8.78 11.84 -9.95
CA TRP A 54 8.32 12.84 -10.92
C TRP A 54 7.19 12.30 -11.80
N GLU A 55 7.32 11.08 -12.31
CA GLU A 55 6.25 10.42 -13.07
C GLU A 55 4.97 10.28 -12.23
N LEU A 56 5.11 9.87 -10.96
CA LEU A 56 3.99 9.76 -10.04
C LEU A 56 3.35 11.11 -9.74
N ALA A 57 4.15 12.17 -9.57
CA ALA A 57 3.63 13.51 -9.31
C ALA A 57 2.81 14.04 -10.49
N HIS A 58 3.26 13.85 -11.73
CA HIS A 58 2.47 14.18 -12.92
C HIS A 58 1.20 13.34 -13.02
N ARG A 59 1.27 12.07 -12.62
CA ARG A 59 0.11 11.19 -12.63
C ARG A 59 -0.94 11.61 -11.60
N ILE A 60 -0.51 12.05 -10.42
CA ILE A 60 -1.40 12.56 -9.38
C ILE A 60 -2.16 13.76 -9.92
N ASP A 61 -1.47 14.78 -10.44
CA ASP A 61 -2.08 15.97 -11.04
C ASP A 61 -3.02 15.63 -12.24
N GLY A 62 -2.58 14.73 -13.13
CA GLY A 62 -3.33 14.42 -14.34
C GLY A 62 -4.50 13.43 -14.16
N GLU A 63 -4.39 12.48 -13.23
CA GLU A 63 -5.38 11.41 -12.99
C GLU A 63 -6.14 11.58 -11.65
N GLY A 64 -5.81 12.60 -10.87
CA GLY A 64 -6.38 12.90 -9.56
C GLY A 64 -5.81 12.07 -8.40
N SER A 65 -5.06 11.00 -8.67
CA SER A 65 -4.39 10.19 -7.64
C SER A 65 -3.38 9.20 -8.21
N ALA A 66 -2.47 8.69 -7.36
CA ALA A 66 -1.63 7.56 -7.71
C ALA A 66 -1.27 6.68 -6.51
N VAL A 67 -1.13 5.37 -6.75
CA VAL A 67 -0.54 4.42 -5.79
C VAL A 67 0.96 4.63 -5.78
N VAL A 68 1.50 5.11 -4.66
CA VAL A 68 2.94 5.39 -4.51
C VAL A 68 3.70 4.25 -3.84
N TRP A 69 3.00 3.40 -3.09
CA TRP A 69 3.58 2.22 -2.44
C TRP A 69 2.51 1.14 -2.16
N CYS A 70 2.92 -0.13 -2.10
CA CYS A 70 2.07 -1.26 -1.77
C CYS A 70 2.83 -2.32 -0.95
N GLY A 71 2.20 -2.88 0.09
CA GLY A 71 2.80 -3.93 0.90
C GLY A 71 2.06 -4.19 2.22
N PRO A 72 2.70 -4.83 3.22
CA PRO A 72 2.07 -5.16 4.50
C PRO A 72 1.44 -3.95 5.21
N LYS A 73 0.33 -4.20 5.92
CA LYS A 73 -0.47 -3.16 6.56
C LYS A 73 0.34 -2.21 7.45
N GLU A 74 1.18 -2.74 8.34
CA GLU A 74 1.96 -1.92 9.29
C GLU A 74 2.89 -0.92 8.58
N GLN A 75 3.50 -1.34 7.47
CA GLN A 75 4.35 -0.47 6.65
C GLN A 75 3.50 0.53 5.87
N ALA A 76 2.36 0.12 5.32
CA ALA A 76 1.42 1.02 4.66
C ALA A 76 0.96 2.14 5.61
N GLU A 77 0.60 1.78 6.85
CA GLU A 77 0.22 2.71 7.92
C GLU A 77 1.36 3.67 8.25
N LEU A 78 2.60 3.17 8.39
CA LEU A 78 3.75 4.01 8.64
C LEU A 78 3.97 5.06 7.54
N TYR A 79 4.04 4.63 6.28
CA TYR A 79 4.32 5.53 5.16
C TYR A 79 3.16 6.50 4.92
N HIS A 80 1.92 6.05 5.06
CA HIS A 80 0.73 6.90 4.99
C HIS A 80 0.79 8.04 6.00
N GLN A 81 1.08 7.72 7.27
CA GLN A 81 1.20 8.72 8.33
C GLN A 81 2.36 9.69 8.10
N GLN A 82 3.51 9.20 7.61
CA GLN A 82 4.66 10.06 7.30
C GLN A 82 4.33 11.07 6.19
N LEU A 83 3.71 10.62 5.09
CA LEU A 83 3.32 11.50 3.99
C LEU A 83 2.21 12.50 4.40
N LEU A 84 1.27 12.05 5.24
CA LEU A 84 0.24 12.91 5.81
C LEU A 84 0.85 14.03 6.67
N VAL A 85 1.88 13.73 7.47
CA VAL A 85 2.59 14.72 8.31
C VAL A 85 3.38 15.73 7.48
N GLU A 86 3.88 15.35 6.30
CA GLU A 86 4.49 16.28 5.33
C GLU A 86 3.46 17.17 4.61
N GLY A 87 2.16 16.98 4.88
CA GLY A 87 1.07 17.78 4.32
C GLY A 87 0.54 17.29 2.98
N LEU A 88 0.88 16.06 2.55
CA LEU A 88 0.27 15.48 1.36
C LEU A 88 -1.18 15.08 1.60
N THR A 89 -2.01 15.24 0.57
CA THR A 89 -3.39 14.77 0.59
C THR A 89 -3.41 13.27 0.35
N MET A 90 -3.93 12.49 1.30
CA MET A 90 -3.86 11.02 1.27
C MET A 90 -5.25 10.41 1.18
N ALA A 91 -5.40 9.36 0.36
CA ALA A 91 -6.61 8.52 0.41
C ALA A 91 -6.60 7.62 1.67
N PRO A 92 -7.76 7.09 2.09
CA PRO A 92 -7.81 6.02 3.08
C PRO A 92 -6.96 4.81 2.65
N LEU A 93 -6.37 4.10 3.61
CA LEU A 93 -5.65 2.87 3.31
C LEU A 93 -6.62 1.77 2.87
N GLU A 94 -6.43 1.29 1.66
CA GLU A 94 -7.26 0.23 1.06
C GLU A 94 -6.45 -1.03 0.83
N ARG A 95 -7.12 -2.18 0.88
CA ARG A 95 -6.50 -3.47 0.52
C ARG A 95 -6.19 -3.48 -0.97
N ALA A 96 -5.00 -3.98 -1.31
CA ALA A 96 -4.54 -4.14 -2.68
C ALA A 96 -5.16 -5.35 -3.39
#